data_AF-A0AB34ISI7-F1
#
_entry.id   AF-A0AB34ISI7-F1
#
_cell.length_a   1.000
_cell.length_b   1.000
_cell.length_c   1.000
_cell.angle_alpha   90.00
_cell.angle_beta   90.00
_cell.angle_gamma   90.00
#
_symmetry.space_group_name_H-M   'P 1'
#
loop_
_entity.id
_entity.type
_entity.pdbx_description
1 polymer ?
#
loop_
_entity_poly.entity_id
_entity_poly.type
_entity_poly.pdbx_seq_one_letter_code
_entity_poly.pdbx_strand_id
1 'polypeptide(L)'
;MAEGTFKNAAEAKQMQEALMAEMNEMDQEIKKHEMGLGPGEDTMEEEEDGGEDEMADKLAGWEKRKEKYKKYIDKGKFEKLEKVKAKQEAKLEKAKEKGKSESYIAYKAAKIDWTAKACKAALLVHNMKKSGLC
;
A
#
# COMPACT_ATOMS: atom_id res chain seq x y z
N MET A 1 1.53 -7.25 -25.37
CA MET A 1 0.97 -6.47 -24.24
C MET A 1 1.69 -5.13 -24.22
N ALA A 2 0.96 -4.03 -24.03
CA ALA A 2 1.31 -2.68 -24.46
C ALA A 2 2.73 -2.20 -24.09
N GLU A 3 3.52 -1.89 -25.13
CA GLU A 3 4.73 -1.08 -25.05
C GLU A 3 4.33 0.39 -24.85
N GLY A 4 4.12 0.78 -23.59
CA GLY A 4 4.05 2.19 -23.21
C GLY A 4 5.45 2.76 -23.09
N THR A 5 6.12 3.03 -24.21
CA THR A 5 7.42 3.69 -24.23
C THR A 5 7.21 5.16 -23.87
N PHE A 6 7.58 5.56 -22.64
CA PHE A 6 7.62 6.97 -22.24
C PHE A 6 8.49 7.75 -23.23
N LYS A 7 8.00 8.90 -23.73
CA LYS A 7 8.71 9.65 -24.78
C LYS A 7 9.88 10.45 -24.22
N ASN A 8 9.92 10.69 -22.91
CA ASN A 8 11.05 11.30 -22.20
C ASN A 8 10.97 11.06 -20.68
N ALA A 9 12.06 11.35 -19.96
CA ALA A 9 12.15 11.21 -18.50
C ALA A 9 11.17 12.13 -17.73
N ALA A 10 10.75 13.26 -18.33
CA ALA A 10 9.86 14.22 -17.70
C ALA A 10 8.41 13.69 -17.60
N GLU A 11 7.91 13.01 -18.64
CA GLU A 11 6.59 12.35 -18.62
C GLU A 11 6.54 11.24 -17.56
N ALA A 12 7.60 10.43 -17.48
CA ALA A 12 7.69 9.39 -16.45
C ALA A 12 7.75 10.01 -15.05
N LYS A 13 8.51 11.08 -14.85
CA LYS A 13 8.56 11.79 -13.57
C LYS A 13 7.21 12.38 -13.17
N GLN A 14 6.49 13.02 -14.10
CA GLN A 14 5.14 13.54 -13.83
C GLN A 14 4.16 12.43 -13.45
N MET A 15 4.22 11.27 -14.12
CA MET A 15 3.39 10.12 -13.79
C MET A 15 3.75 9.55 -12.40
N GLN A 16 5.03 9.53 -12.04
CA GLN A 16 5.48 9.13 -10.71
C GLN A 16 4.93 10.08 -9.64
N GLU A 17 5.02 11.38 -9.85
CA GLU A 17 4.52 12.42 -8.94
C GLU A 17 3.00 12.35 -8.78
N ALA A 18 2.26 12.16 -9.87
CA ALA A 18 0.81 11.96 -9.84
C ALA A 18 0.41 10.72 -9.02
N LEU A 19 1.09 9.58 -9.24
CA LEU A 19 0.85 8.36 -8.46
C LEU A 19 1.13 8.56 -6.97
N MET A 20 2.19 9.29 -6.63
CA MET A 20 2.53 9.59 -5.23
C MET A 20 1.53 10.55 -4.58
N ALA A 21 1.00 11.52 -5.33
CA ALA A 21 -0.07 12.41 -4.87
C ALA A 21 -1.35 11.64 -4.56
N GLU A 22 -1.79 10.77 -5.48
CA GLU A 22 -2.95 9.89 -5.27
C GLU A 22 -2.76 8.96 -4.05
N MET A 23 -1.53 8.47 -3.83
CA MET A 23 -1.22 7.64 -2.66
C MET A 23 -1.31 8.42 -1.34
N ASN A 24 -0.98 9.71 -1.34
CA ASN A 24 -1.15 10.56 -0.16
C ASN A 24 -2.62 10.87 0.13
N GLU A 25 -3.47 10.98 -0.90
CA GLU A 25 -4.92 11.14 -0.70
C GLU A 25 -5.55 9.88 -0.10
N MET A 26 -5.20 8.70 -0.63
CA MET A 26 -5.63 7.41 -0.07
C MET A 26 -5.15 7.20 1.37
N ASP A 27 -4.00 7.77 1.75
CA ASP A 27 -3.52 7.71 3.14
C ASP A 27 -4.48 8.41 4.12
N GLN A 28 -5.13 9.50 3.71
CA GLN A 28 -6.13 10.16 4.55
C GLN A 28 -7.40 9.31 4.69
N GLU A 29 -7.79 8.64 3.61
CA GLU A 29 -8.95 7.76 3.59
C GLU A 29 -8.73 6.50 4.46
N ILE A 30 -7.54 5.88 4.39
CA ILE A 30 -7.17 4.76 5.26
C ILE A 30 -7.26 5.17 6.73
N LYS A 31 -6.72 6.36 7.08
CA LYS A 31 -6.80 6.89 8.46
C LYS A 31 -8.25 7.10 8.91
N LYS A 32 -9.11 7.58 8.01
CA LYS A 32 -10.54 7.79 8.30
C LYS A 32 -11.26 6.46 8.56
N HIS A 33 -11.00 5.43 7.76
CA HIS A 33 -11.59 4.11 7.99
C HIS A 33 -11.08 3.47 9.29
N GLU A 34 -9.80 3.63 9.61
CA GLU A 34 -9.17 3.04 10.81
C GLU A 34 -9.71 3.67 12.12
N MET A 35 -10.03 4.97 12.12
CA MET A 35 -10.69 5.65 13.24
C MET A 35 -12.16 5.23 13.45
N GLY A 36 -12.80 4.64 12.44
CA GLY A 36 -14.17 4.14 12.51
C GLY A 36 -14.28 2.70 13.03
N LEU A 37 -13.16 2.00 13.22
CA LEU A 37 -13.13 0.64 13.75
C LEU A 37 -13.10 0.70 15.29
N GLY A 38 -14.14 0.17 15.93
CA GLY A 38 -14.20 0.10 17.39
C GLY A 38 -13.09 -0.80 17.98
N PRO A 39 -12.78 -0.67 19.28
CA PRO A 39 -11.70 -1.40 19.94
C PRO A 39 -11.83 -2.94 19.95
N GLY A 40 -12.94 -3.51 19.47
CA GLY A 40 -13.21 -4.96 19.47
C GLY A 40 -13.21 -5.66 18.11
N GLU A 41 -13.08 -4.95 16.98
CA GLU A 41 -13.16 -5.61 15.66
C GLU A 41 -11.82 -6.17 15.15
N ASP A 42 -10.71 -5.77 15.77
CA ASP A 42 -9.34 -6.02 15.30
C ASP A 42 -8.46 -6.77 16.33
N THR A 43 -9.06 -7.66 17.13
CA THR A 43 -8.36 -8.41 18.21
C THR A 43 -8.03 -9.86 17.88
N MET A 44 -8.01 -10.27 16.60
CA MET A 44 -7.43 -11.58 16.25
C MET A 44 -6.71 -11.55 14.90
N GLU A 45 -5.42 -11.87 14.95
CA GLU A 45 -4.48 -12.18 13.85
C GLU A 45 -3.83 -10.99 13.11
N GLU A 46 -3.39 -9.95 13.82
CA GLU A 46 -2.08 -9.39 13.47
C GLU A 46 -1.03 -10.21 14.21
N GLU A 47 -0.51 -11.27 13.55
CA GLU A 47 0.68 -11.97 14.04
C GLU A 47 1.77 -10.93 14.39
N GLU A 48 2.16 -11.02 15.66
CA GLU A 48 3.26 -10.38 16.36
C GLU A 48 4.35 -9.75 15.47
N ASP A 49 4.52 -8.45 15.66
CA ASP A 49 5.80 -7.94 16.17
C ASP A 49 5.52 -6.68 17.02
N GLY A 50 5.19 -6.90 18.31
CA GLY A 50 5.25 -5.90 19.38
C GLY A 50 3.94 -5.29 19.90
N GLY A 51 3.59 -5.65 21.16
CA GLY A 51 3.17 -4.73 22.23
C GLY A 51 1.75 -4.14 22.26
N GLU A 52 1.11 -4.25 23.43
CA GLU A 52 -0.24 -3.78 23.79
C GLU A 52 -0.35 -2.24 23.96
N ASP A 53 -0.26 -1.46 22.86
CA ASP A 53 -0.72 -0.06 22.83
C ASP A 53 -1.56 0.20 21.55
N GLU A 54 -2.73 -0.46 21.51
CA GLU A 54 -3.33 -1.06 20.30
C GLU A 54 -3.84 -0.11 19.20
N MET A 55 -3.91 1.21 19.40
CA MET A 55 -4.34 2.15 18.35
C MET A 55 -3.20 3.04 17.86
N ALA A 56 -2.38 3.56 18.79
CA ALA A 56 -1.20 4.35 18.44
C ALA A 56 -0.13 3.49 17.77
N ASP A 57 0.08 2.25 18.25
CA ASP A 57 1.06 1.34 17.67
C ASP A 57 0.64 0.79 16.31
N LYS A 58 -0.67 0.63 16.05
CA LYS A 58 -1.18 0.20 14.72
C LYS A 58 -1.03 1.29 13.67
N LEU A 59 -1.35 2.55 14.01
CA LEU A 59 -1.09 3.73 13.18
C LEU A 59 0.40 3.91 12.93
N ALA A 60 1.22 3.81 13.98
CA ALA A 60 2.67 3.81 13.85
C ALA A 60 3.15 2.63 12.99
N GLY A 61 2.52 1.47 13.11
CA GLY A 61 2.84 0.26 12.34
C GLY A 61 2.52 0.40 10.85
N TRP A 62 1.38 1.00 10.49
CA TRP A 62 1.06 1.30 9.11
C TRP A 62 1.98 2.38 8.52
N GLU A 63 2.24 3.46 9.24
CA GLU A 63 3.19 4.49 8.79
C GLU A 63 4.61 3.93 8.60
N LYS A 64 5.12 3.11 9.55
CA LYS A 64 6.40 2.39 9.42
C LYS A 64 6.43 1.47 8.19
N ARG A 65 5.33 0.75 7.93
CA ARG A 65 5.19 -0.11 6.73
C ARG A 65 5.19 0.74 5.44
N LYS A 66 4.51 1.88 5.42
CA LYS A 66 4.51 2.80 4.28
C LYS A 66 5.88 3.38 3.99
N GLU A 67 6.64 3.79 5.00
CA GLU A 67 8.02 4.24 4.80
C GLU A 67 8.88 3.15 4.14
N LYS A 68 8.72 1.89 4.56
CA LYS A 68 9.39 0.75 3.94
C LYS A 68 8.94 0.54 2.48
N TYR A 69 7.66 0.74 2.19
CA TYR A 69 7.12 0.64 0.83
C TYR A 69 7.58 1.79 -0.07
N LYS A 70 7.65 3.02 0.44
CA LYS A 70 8.25 4.17 -0.26
C LYS A 70 9.69 3.89 -0.65
N LYS A 71 10.50 3.32 0.27
CA LYS A 71 11.86 2.85 -0.04
C LYS A 71 11.90 1.75 -1.12
N TYR A 72 10.86 0.93 -1.27
CA TYR A 72 10.76 -0.04 -2.36
C TYR A 72 10.40 0.63 -3.68
N ILE A 73 9.52 1.62 -3.68
CA ILE A 73 9.16 2.43 -4.84
C ILE A 73 10.40 3.13 -5.40
N ASP A 74 11.14 3.87 -4.56
CA ASP A 74 12.35 4.61 -4.97
C ASP A 74 13.43 3.69 -5.54
N LYS A 75 13.47 2.44 -5.06
CA LYS A 75 14.42 1.41 -5.54
C LYS A 75 13.90 0.65 -6.76
N GLY A 76 12.66 0.86 -7.19
CA GLY A 76 12.03 0.11 -8.28
C GLY A 76 11.80 -1.37 -7.94
N LYS A 77 11.59 -1.71 -6.66
CA LYS A 77 11.41 -3.09 -6.18
C LYS A 77 9.95 -3.52 -6.22
N PHE A 78 9.34 -3.51 -7.41
CA PHE A 78 7.91 -3.84 -7.56
C PHE A 78 7.57 -5.27 -7.09
N GLU A 79 8.43 -6.25 -7.33
CA GLU A 79 8.24 -7.64 -6.88
C GLU A 79 8.07 -7.78 -5.36
N LYS A 80 8.74 -6.92 -4.58
CA LYS A 80 8.60 -6.92 -3.11
C LYS A 80 7.25 -6.37 -2.70
N LEU A 81 6.71 -5.40 -3.44
CA LEU A 81 5.38 -4.83 -3.21
C LEU A 81 4.27 -5.78 -3.68
N GLU A 82 4.47 -6.54 -4.75
CA GLU A 82 3.52 -7.60 -5.17
C GLU A 82 3.37 -8.67 -4.09
N LYS A 83 4.47 -9.09 -3.46
CA LYS A 83 4.42 -10.02 -2.31
C LYS A 83 3.66 -9.45 -1.12
N VAL A 84 3.75 -8.14 -0.90
CA VAL A 84 2.98 -7.45 0.15
C VAL A 84 1.49 -7.42 -0.21
N LYS A 85 1.16 -7.04 -1.45
CA LYS A 85 -0.21 -7.01 -1.96
C LYS A 85 -0.90 -8.36 -1.82
N ALA A 86 -0.24 -9.44 -2.26
CA ALA A 86 -0.76 -10.80 -2.14
C ALA A 86 -1.05 -11.19 -0.68
N LYS A 87 -0.18 -10.79 0.27
CA LYS A 87 -0.44 -11.02 1.71
C LYS A 87 -1.64 -10.22 2.21
N GLN A 88 -1.83 -8.99 1.74
CA GLN A 88 -2.98 -8.17 2.12
C GLN A 88 -4.29 -8.69 1.52
N GLU A 89 -4.26 -9.14 0.26
CA GLU A 89 -5.40 -9.81 -0.41
C GLU A 89 -5.81 -11.07 0.35
N ALA A 90 -4.85 -11.91 0.76
CA ALA A 90 -5.14 -13.08 1.60
C ALA A 90 -5.77 -12.71 2.95
N LYS A 91 -5.34 -11.59 3.56
CA LYS A 91 -5.96 -11.08 4.80
C LYS A 91 -7.38 -10.55 4.57
N LEU A 92 -7.65 -9.92 3.43
CA LEU A 92 -8.98 -9.46 3.06
C LEU A 92 -9.94 -10.64 2.85
N GLU A 93 -9.51 -11.66 2.10
CA GLU A 93 -10.33 -12.85 1.88
C GLU A 93 -10.65 -13.57 3.21
N LYS A 94 -9.64 -13.76 4.08
CA LYS A 94 -9.88 -14.29 5.43
C LYS A 94 -10.85 -13.43 6.25
N ALA A 95 -10.81 -12.11 6.13
CA ALA A 95 -11.73 -11.21 6.84
C ALA A 95 -13.17 -11.36 6.33
N LYS A 96 -13.36 -11.52 5.01
CA LYS A 96 -14.66 -11.81 4.40
C LYS A 96 -15.19 -13.18 4.87
N GLU A 97 -14.35 -14.22 4.84
CA GLU A 97 -14.72 -15.57 5.29
C GLU A 97 -15.13 -15.59 6.75
N LYS A 98 -14.44 -14.82 7.61
CA LYS A 98 -14.76 -14.67 9.04
C LYS A 98 -15.98 -13.77 9.30
N GLY A 99 -16.62 -13.22 8.26
CA GLY A 99 -17.80 -12.35 8.40
C GLY A 99 -17.50 -11.04 9.15
N LYS A 100 -16.30 -10.47 8.97
CA LYS A 100 -15.96 -9.17 9.54
C LYS A 100 -16.85 -8.06 8.95
N SER A 101 -16.98 -6.94 9.66
CA SER A 101 -17.79 -5.82 9.22
C SER A 101 -17.34 -5.24 7.88
N GLU A 102 -18.28 -4.59 7.19
CA GLU A 102 -18.02 -3.89 5.93
C GLU A 102 -16.97 -2.78 6.10
N SER A 103 -16.97 -2.08 7.24
CA SER A 103 -15.96 -1.08 7.59
C SER A 103 -14.55 -1.69 7.66
N TYR A 104 -14.42 -2.88 8.26
CA TYR A 104 -13.15 -3.59 8.35
C TYR A 104 -12.67 -4.10 6.99
N ILE A 105 -13.60 -4.63 6.18
CA ILE A 105 -13.33 -5.06 4.81
C ILE A 105 -12.88 -3.86 3.96
N ALA A 106 -13.57 -2.72 4.04
CA ALA A 106 -13.23 -1.49 3.33
C ALA A 106 -11.83 -0.97 3.73
N TYR A 107 -11.51 -0.99 5.01
CA TYR A 107 -10.18 -0.64 5.50
C TYR A 107 -9.06 -1.53 4.91
N LYS A 108 -9.26 -2.86 4.89
CA LYS A 108 -8.27 -3.78 4.29
C LYS A 108 -8.19 -3.60 2.77
N ALA A 109 -9.31 -3.33 2.10
CA ALA A 109 -9.34 -3.03 0.67
C ALA A 109 -8.56 -1.75 0.33
N ALA A 110 -8.73 -0.68 1.10
CA ALA A 110 -8.00 0.56 0.93
C ALA A 110 -6.46 0.38 1.04
N LYS A 111 -6.00 -0.49 1.97
CA LYS A 111 -4.57 -0.86 2.08
C LYS A 111 -4.05 -1.62 0.85
N ILE A 112 -4.89 -2.47 0.24
CA ILE A 112 -4.56 -3.19 -1.00
C ILE A 112 -4.46 -2.21 -2.16
N ASP A 113 -5.41 -1.28 -2.29
CA ASP A 113 -5.42 -0.27 -3.36
C ASP A 113 -4.20 0.64 -3.30
N TRP A 114 -3.84 1.09 -2.09
CA TRP A 114 -2.60 1.83 -1.87
C TRP A 114 -1.38 1.03 -2.35
N THR A 115 -1.30 -0.25 -2.00
CA THR A 115 -0.17 -1.11 -2.37
C THR A 115 -0.16 -1.43 -3.86
N ALA A 116 -1.33 -1.51 -4.50
CA ALA A 116 -1.45 -1.65 -5.95
C ALA A 116 -0.89 -0.43 -6.70
N LYS A 117 -1.17 0.80 -6.23
CA LYS A 117 -0.56 2.01 -6.80
C LYS A 117 0.94 2.08 -6.51
N ALA A 118 1.37 1.65 -5.33
CA ALA A 118 2.80 1.51 -5.01
C ALA A 118 3.52 0.57 -5.99
N CYS A 119 2.91 -0.57 -6.36
CA CYS A 119 3.45 -1.47 -7.38
C CYS A 119 3.64 -0.76 -8.73
N LYS A 120 2.63 0.01 -9.18
CA LYS A 120 2.72 0.77 -10.44
C LYS A 120 3.84 1.81 -10.40
N ALA A 121 3.94 2.57 -9.31
CA ALA A 121 4.99 3.56 -9.12
C ALA A 121 6.39 2.91 -9.09
N ALA A 122 6.54 1.77 -8.41
CA ALA A 122 7.80 1.03 -8.37
C ALA A 122 8.19 0.45 -9.74
N LEU A 123 7.21 -0.06 -10.50
CA LEU A 123 7.44 -0.58 -11.85
C LEU A 123 7.87 0.54 -12.80
N LEU A 124 7.29 1.73 -12.66
CA LEU A 124 7.69 2.92 -13.40
C LEU A 124 9.15 3.27 -13.14
N VAL A 125 9.56 3.37 -11.87
CA VAL A 125 10.95 3.64 -11.47
C VAL A 125 11.89 2.55 -11.99
N HIS A 126 11.49 1.28 -11.92
CA HIS A 126 12.26 0.17 -12.47
C HIS A 126 12.51 0.35 -13.98
N ASN A 127 11.46 0.67 -14.74
CA ASN A 127 11.53 0.88 -16.18
C ASN A 127 12.39 2.10 -16.53
N MET A 128 12.27 3.19 -15.78
CA MET A 128 13.12 4.37 -15.98
C MET A 128 14.61 4.06 -15.79
N LYS A 129 14.97 3.32 -14.73
CA LYS A 129 16.35 2.90 -14.47
C LYS A 129 16.87 1.97 -15.56
N LYS A 130 16.05 1.01 -15.97
CA LYS A 130 16.39 0.06 -17.04
C LYS A 130 16.63 0.76 -18.38
N SER A 131 15.89 1.83 -18.65
CA SER A 131 16.01 2.64 -19.87
C SER A 131 17.07 3.75 -19.77
N GLY A 132 17.82 3.86 -18.67
CA GLY A 132 18.85 4.89 -18.48
C GLY A 132 18.29 6.32 -18.33
N LEU A 133 17.01 6.45 -17.98
CA LEU A 133 16.34 7.74 -17.79
C LEU A 133 16.39 8.23 -16.33
N CYS A 134 16.84 7.39 -15.39
CA CYS A 134 17.15 7.75 -14.00
C CYS A 134 18.14 6.78 -13.33
#